data_AF-A0A8S1SMH3-F1
#
_entry.id   AF-A0A8S1SMH3-F1
#
_cell.length_a   1.000
_cell.length_b   1.000
_cell.length_c   1.000
_cell.angle_alpha   90.00
_cell.angle_beta   90.00
_cell.angle_gamma   90.00
#
_symmetry.space_group_name_H-M   'P 1'
#
loop_
_entity.id
_entity.type
_entity.pdbx_description
1 polymer ?
#
loop_
_entity_poly.entity_id
_entity_poly.type
_entity_poly.pdbx_seq_one_letter_code
_entity_poly.pdbx_strand_id
1 'polypeptide(L)' 'MQLVFQHISFEMQYIFPQDDIIQKLKIAQEQARVGNLIAVAECIKSIIHAPERTQEEILKYTNLYNQAVTYFNQISQAN' A
#
# COMPACT_ATOMS: atom_id res chain seq x y z
N MET A 1 -0.07 12.94 1.97
CA MET A 1 -0.82 11.68 2.26
C MET A 1 -1.13 10.89 0.98
N GLN A 2 -1.75 11.51 -0.04
CA GLN A 2 -2.10 10.85 -1.32
C GLN A 2 -0.90 10.23 -2.07
N LEU A 3 0.23 10.94 -2.14
CA LEU A 3 1.48 10.45 -2.77
C LEU A 3 2.05 9.19 -2.12
N VAL A 4 1.93 9.07 -0.79
CA VAL A 4 2.44 7.91 -0.03
C VAL A 4 1.62 6.67 -0.37
N PHE A 5 0.30 6.80 -0.40
CA PHE A 5 -0.58 5.69 -0.79
C PHE A 5 -0.37 5.26 -2.24
N GLN A 6 -0.19 6.21 -3.16
CA GLN A 6 0.13 5.87 -4.56
C GLN A 6 1.45 5.09 -4.68
N HIS A 7 2.49 5.52 -3.97
CA HIS A 7 3.78 4.84 -3.96
C HIS A 7 3.66 3.42 -3.37
N ILE A 8 3.01 3.28 -2.20
CA ILE A 8 2.78 1.95 -1.59
C ILE A 8 1.99 1.05 -2.55
N SER A 9 0.92 1.55 -3.16
CA SER A 9 0.10 0.74 -4.08
C SER A 9 0.85 0.33 -5.35
N PHE A 10 1.83 1.11 -5.81
CA PHE A 10 2.69 0.77 -6.95
C PHE A 10 3.69 -0.33 -6.57
N GLU A 11 4.39 -0.16 -5.45
CA GLU A 11 5.35 -1.15 -4.94
C GLU A 11 4.67 -2.49 -4.60
N MET A 12 3.44 -2.45 -4.09
CA MET A 12 2.65 -3.66 -3.82
C MET A 12 2.36 -4.48 -5.09
N GLN A 13 2.32 -3.90 -6.29
CA GLN A 13 2.12 -4.68 -7.53
C GLN A 13 3.33 -5.57 -7.85
N TYR A 14 4.53 -5.20 -7.40
CA TYR A 14 5.74 -6.01 -7.55
C TYR A 14 5.87 -7.08 -6.46
N ILE A 15 5.37 -6.79 -5.26
CA ILE A 15 5.36 -7.75 -4.14
C ILE A 15 4.30 -8.83 -4.38
N PHE A 16 3.14 -8.44 -4.92
CA PHE A 16 1.97 -9.28 -5.12
C PHE A 16 1.61 -9.33 -6.61
N PRO A 17 2.29 -10.18 -7.41
CA PRO A 17 2.10 -10.22 -8.86
C PRO A 17 0.80 -10.91 -9.30
N GLN A 18 -0.04 -11.34 -8.35
CA GLN A 18 -1.30 -12.01 -8.68
C GLN A 18 -2.29 -11.02 -9.30
N ASP A 19 -2.89 -11.38 -10.44
CA ASP A 19 -3.76 -10.49 -11.23
C ASP A 19 -4.95 -9.92 -10.43
N ASP A 20 -5.51 -10.71 -9.51
CA ASP A 20 -6.61 -10.28 -8.65
C ASP A 20 -6.17 -9.19 -7.64
N ILE A 21 -4.94 -9.28 -7.14
CA ILE A 21 -4.36 -8.28 -6.24
C ILE A 21 -4.00 -7.02 -7.02
N ILE A 22 -3.42 -7.16 -8.21
CA ILE A 22 -3.13 -6.03 -9.09
C ILE A 22 -4.42 -5.24 -9.40
N GLN A 23 -5.54 -5.93 -9.67
CA GLN A 23 -6.83 -5.27 -9.87
C GLN A 23 -7.31 -4.53 -8.62
N LYS A 24 -7.23 -5.15 -7.44
CA LYS A 24 -7.57 -4.50 -6.16
C LYS A 24 -6.73 -3.24 -5.92
N LEU A 25 -5.42 -3.31 -6.20
CA LEU A 25 -4.51 -2.18 -6.07
C LEU A 25 -4.83 -1.04 -7.04
N LYS A 26 -5.23 -1.34 -8.29
CA LYS A 26 -5.69 -0.31 -9.25
C LYS A 26 -6.96 0.38 -8.77
N ILE A 27 -7.91 -0.36 -8.22
CA ILE A 27 -9.14 0.23 -7.63
C ILE A 27 -8.77 1.14 -6.45
N ALA A 28 -7.86 0.69 -5.58
CA ALA A 28 -7.37 1.51 -4.46
C ALA A 28 -6.68 2.79 -4.97
N GLN A 29 -5.89 2.73 -6.04
CA GLN A 29 -5.28 3.92 -6.64
C GLN A 29 -6.32 4.93 -7.14
N GLU A 30 -7.42 4.47 -7.74
CA GLU A 30 -8.51 5.35 -8.16
C GLU A 30 -9.26 5.96 -6.96
N GLN A 31 -9.49 5.18 -5.89
CA GLN A 31 -10.04 5.70 -4.63
C GLN A 31 -9.13 6.76 -4.00
N ALA A 32 -7.81 6.57 -4.05
CA ALA A 32 -6.83 7.57 -3.61
C ALA A 32 -6.92 8.85 -4.45
N ARG A 33 -7.20 8.74 -5.76
CA ARG A 33 -7.34 9.89 -6.67
C ARG A 33 -8.52 10.79 -6.29
N VAL A 34 -9.63 10.20 -5.86
CA VAL A 34 -10.84 10.91 -5.43
C VAL A 34 -10.83 11.28 -3.93
N GLY A 35 -9.72 11.05 -3.23
CA GLY A 35 -9.54 11.41 -1.82
C GLY A 35 -10.11 10.41 -0.81
N ASN A 36 -10.61 9.26 -1.25
CA ASN A 36 -11.14 8.21 -0.37
C ASN A 36 -10.03 7.34 0.21
N LEU A 37 -9.26 7.90 1.15
CA LEU A 37 -8.09 7.23 1.74
C LEU A 37 -8.47 6.04 2.66
N ILE A 38 -9.69 6.01 3.19
CA ILE A 38 -10.17 4.92 4.05
C ILE A 38 -10.28 3.62 3.23
N ALA A 39 -10.91 3.69 2.04
CA ALA A 39 -11.03 2.54 1.16
C ALA A 39 -9.67 1.99 0.71
N VAL A 40 -8.67 2.87 0.52
CA VAL A 40 -7.30 2.48 0.21
C VAL A 40 -6.67 1.69 1.37
N ALA A 41 -6.81 2.20 2.60
CA ALA A 41 -6.27 1.55 3.78
C ALA A 41 -6.90 0.16 4.01
N GLU A 42 -8.21 0.02 3.82
CA GLU A 42 -8.92 -1.26 3.91
C GLU A 42 -8.48 -2.24 2.83
N CYS A 43 -8.34 -1.79 1.58
CA CYS A 43 -7.84 -2.62 0.48
C CYS A 43 -6.44 -3.17 0.80
N ILE A 44 -5.51 -2.29 1.20
CA ILE A 44 -4.15 -2.70 1.57
C ILE A 44 -4.19 -3.69 2.74
N LYS A 45 -4.99 -3.41 3.77
CA LYS A 45 -5.16 -4.30 4.93
C LYS A 45 -5.67 -5.69 4.53
N SER A 46 -6.55 -5.77 3.55
CA SER A 46 -7.10 -7.05 3.07
C SER A 46 -6.06 -7.90 2.34
N ILE A 47 -5.16 -7.27 1.57
CA ILE A 47 -4.12 -7.96 0.80
C ILE A 47 -3.06 -8.54 1.74
N ILE A 48 -2.64 -7.77 2.75
CA ILE A 48 -1.51 -8.12 3.62
C ILE A 48 -1.85 -9.19 4.66
N HIS A 49 -3.11 -9.27 5.06
CA HIS A 49 -3.60 -10.26 6.04
C HIS A 49 -4.27 -11.45 5.36
N ALA A 50 -4.15 -11.58 4.03
CA ALA A 50 -4.71 -12.72 3.34
C ALA A 50 -3.98 -14.01 3.80
N PRO A 51 -4.71 -15.09 4.09
CA PRO A 51 -4.14 -16.30 4.71
C PRO A 51 -3.09 -17.00 3.83
N GLU A 52 -3.15 -16.81 2.52
CA GLU A 52 -2.21 -17.37 1.55
C GLU A 52 -0.90 -16.59 1.39
N ARG A 53 -0.69 -15.52 2.17
CA ARG A 53 0.55 -14.73 2.10
C ARG A 53 1.75 -15.53 2.57
N THR A 54 2.83 -15.45 1.79
CA THR A 54 4.12 -16.02 2.15
C THR A 54 4.88 -15.12 3.14
N GLN A 55 5.79 -15.73 3.91
CA GLN A 55 6.62 -14.98 4.85
C GLN A 55 7.50 -13.93 4.15
N GLU A 56 7.96 -14.21 2.92
CA GLU A 56 8.74 -13.26 2.12
C GLU A 56 7.89 -12.04 1.70
N GLU A 57 6.66 -12.26 1.24
CA GLU A 57 5.74 -11.18 0.89
C GLU A 57 5.41 -10.29 2.11
N ILE A 58 5.18 -10.91 3.27
CA ILE A 58 4.92 -10.19 4.53
C ILE A 58 6.12 -9.32 4.91
N LEU A 59 7.35 -9.85 4.80
CA LEU A 59 8.58 -9.11 5.07
C LEU A 59 8.76 -7.92 4.11
N LYS A 60 8.56 -8.14 2.81
CA LYS A 60 8.65 -7.06 1.80
C LYS A 60 7.63 -5.96 2.07
N TYR A 61 6.38 -6.32 2.35
CA TYR A 61 5.33 -5.35 2.69
C TYR A 61 5.66 -4.58 3.97
N THR A 62 6.12 -5.26 5.01
CA THR A 62 6.47 -4.64 6.30
C THR A 62 7.58 -3.61 6.13
N ASN A 63 8.59 -3.95 5.33
CA ASN A 63 9.68 -3.02 5.00
C ASN A 63 9.15 -1.78 4.26
N LEU A 64 8.35 -1.99 3.21
CA LEU A 64 7.72 -0.91 2.45
C LEU A 64 6.89 0.02 3.35
N TYR A 65 6.07 -0.54 4.24
CA TYR A 65 5.26 0.25 5.18
C TYR A 65 6.14 1.11 6.10
N ASN A 66 7.20 0.54 6.67
CA ASN A 66 8.11 1.27 7.54
C ASN A 66 8.82 2.42 6.80
N GLN A 67 9.21 2.22 5.54
CA GLN A 67 9.78 3.27 4.70
C GLN A 67 8.77 4.40 4.45
N ALA A 68 7.52 4.05 4.13
CA ALA A 68 6.46 5.03 3.90
C ALA A 68 6.13 5.86 5.15
N VAL A 69 6.06 5.23 6.33
CA VAL A 69 5.86 5.92 7.61
C VAL A 69 7.03 6.86 7.91
N THR A 70 8.26 6.40 7.69
CA THR A 70 9.46 7.21 7.90
C THR A 70 9.45 8.46 7.01
N TYR A 71 9.15 8.29 5.72
CA TYR A 71 9.03 9.39 4.75
C TYR A 71 7.92 10.38 5.14
N PHE A 72 6.76 9.87 5.57
CA PHE A 72 5.67 10.72 6.04
C PHE A 72 6.09 11.55 7.26
N ASN A 73 6.71 10.93 8.26
CA ASN A 73 7.18 11.62 9.46
C ASN A 73 8.21 12.71 9.12
N GLN A 74 9.11 12.46 8.17
CA GLN A 74 10.09 13.45 7.70
C GLN A 74 9.41 14.68 7.07
N ILE A 75 8.38 14.47 6.24
CA ILE A 75 7.63 15.57 5.62
C ILE A 75 6.76 16.32 6.63
N SER A 76 6.16 15.61 7.59
CA SER A 76 5.33 16.20 8.63
C SER A 76 6.13 17.00 9.67
N GLN A 77 7.41 16.71 9.85
CA GLN A 77 8.31 17.51 10.70
C GLN A 77 8.95 18.70 9.97
N ALA A 78 8.92 18.71 8.63
CA ALA A 78 9.46 19.79 7.80
C ALA A 78 8.45 20.91 7.50
N ASN A 79 7.21 20.79 7.96
CA ASN A 79 6.16 21.83 7.94
C ASN A 79 5.82 22.25 9.37
#